data_AF-A0A8E1RZX7-F1
#
_entry.id   AF-A0A8E1RZX7-F1
#
_cell.length_a   1.000
_cell.length_b   1.000
_cell.length_c   1.000
_cell.angle_alpha   90.00
_cell.angle_beta   90.00
_cell.angle_gamma   90.00
#
_symmetry.space_group_name_H-M   'P 1'
#
loop_
_entity.id
_entity.type
_entity.pdbx_description
1 polymer ?
#
loop_
_entity_poly.entity_id
_entity_poly.type
_entity_poly.pdbx_seq_one_letter_code
_entity_poly.pdbx_strand_id
1 'polypeptide(L)'
;MSNKPFYYQNPFPLAKDDTEYYLLSSDHVSVANFDGEEVLKVDPKALTLLAQQAFHDASFMLRASHQQQVASILADDEASQNDKYVALQFLRNSEIAAKGVLPTCQDTGTAIIMGKKGQRVWTGGGDEAALSQGVYNTFIEDNLRYSQNAPLDMYKEVNTGTNLPAQIDLYSVDGDEYKFLCIAKGGGSANKTYLYQETKALITPAKLKNYLIDKMMSLGTAACPPYHIAFVIGGTSAESTLKTVKLASTHYYDSLPTEGNEHGQAFRDVQLEQELLEASQKLGLGAQFGGKYFAHDIRVVRLPRHGASCPVGMGVSCSADRNIKAKINREGIWIEKLEDNPGRYIPEALRQQGEGEVVSVDLNRPMSEILAQLSAYPVATRLSLNGTIIVARDIAHAKLKERIDNGEGLPQYIKDHPVYYAGPAKTPEGYASGSLGPTTAGRMDSYVDLLQANGGSMVMLAKGNRSQQVTDACHKHGGFYLGSIGGPAAVLAQQSIKSLECVEYAELGMEAIWKIEVENFPAFILVDDKGNDFFQQIHNQCAACVK
;
A
#
# COMPACT_ATOMS: atom_id res chain seq x y z
N MET A 1 25.83 -38.69 20.45
CA MET A 1 26.13 -38.18 19.10
C MET A 1 24.91 -38.45 18.22
N SER A 2 24.60 -37.57 17.26
CA SER A 2 23.48 -37.79 16.34
C SER A 2 23.83 -38.93 15.38
N ASN A 3 22.88 -39.85 15.14
CA ASN A 3 23.04 -40.96 14.21
C ASN A 3 22.43 -40.66 12.81
N LYS A 4 22.04 -39.41 12.53
CA LYS A 4 21.43 -39.03 11.24
C LYS A 4 22.50 -38.72 10.18
N PRO A 5 22.41 -39.25 8.94
CA PRO A 5 23.31 -38.88 7.84
C PRO A 5 23.09 -37.41 7.41
N PHE A 6 24.08 -36.84 6.72
CA PHE A 6 23.95 -35.51 6.13
C PHE A 6 22.86 -35.50 5.04
N TYR A 7 21.98 -34.51 5.09
CA TYR A 7 20.95 -34.26 4.09
C TYR A 7 20.76 -32.75 3.92
N TYR A 8 20.99 -32.24 2.72
CA TYR A 8 20.69 -30.87 2.37
C TYR A 8 19.29 -30.78 1.78
N GLN A 9 18.53 -29.79 2.23
CA GLN A 9 17.26 -29.41 1.62
C GLN A 9 17.23 -27.91 1.40
N ASN A 10 16.72 -27.48 0.25
CA ASN A 10 16.36 -26.08 0.04
C ASN A 10 15.28 -25.68 1.07
N PRO A 11 15.49 -24.66 1.91
CA PRO A 11 14.50 -24.22 2.90
C PRO A 11 13.20 -23.70 2.29
N PHE A 12 13.22 -23.24 1.04
CA PHE A 12 12.05 -22.74 0.31
C PHE A 12 11.87 -23.50 -1.02
N PRO A 13 11.41 -24.76 -0.98
CA PRO A 13 11.29 -25.59 -2.17
C PRO A 13 10.03 -25.19 -2.96
N LEU A 14 10.15 -24.20 -3.84
CA LEU A 14 9.05 -23.75 -4.70
C LEU A 14 8.81 -24.73 -5.86
N ALA A 15 7.55 -24.96 -6.20
CA ALA A 15 7.19 -25.65 -7.43
C ALA A 15 7.54 -24.80 -8.68
N LYS A 16 7.29 -25.37 -9.86
CA LYS A 16 7.50 -24.69 -11.14
C LYS A 16 6.72 -23.36 -11.17
N ASP A 17 7.34 -22.35 -11.76
CA ASP A 17 6.71 -21.05 -11.99
C ASP A 17 5.79 -21.12 -13.21
N ASP A 18 4.48 -20.93 -12.98
CA ASP A 18 3.44 -20.96 -14.00
C ASP A 18 2.94 -19.53 -14.35
N THR A 19 3.66 -18.49 -13.94
CA THR A 19 3.37 -17.10 -14.31
C THR A 19 3.44 -16.92 -15.84
N GLU A 20 2.47 -16.20 -16.42
CA GLU A 20 2.49 -15.78 -17.83
C GLU A 20 3.44 -14.59 -18.01
N TYR A 21 4.35 -14.69 -18.98
CA TYR A 21 5.31 -13.64 -19.31
C TYR A 21 5.15 -13.20 -20.77
N TYR A 22 5.39 -11.93 -21.05
CA TYR A 22 5.62 -11.44 -22.41
C TYR A 22 7.10 -11.16 -22.65
N LEU A 23 7.55 -11.31 -23.90
CA LEU A 23 8.92 -10.99 -24.31
C LEU A 23 9.02 -9.47 -24.51
N LEU A 24 9.86 -8.80 -23.73
CA LEU A 24 10.12 -7.37 -23.86
C LEU A 24 11.12 -7.09 -24.99
N SER A 25 12.22 -7.83 -25.01
CA SER A 25 13.23 -7.74 -26.07
C SER A 25 14.07 -9.02 -26.11
N SER A 26 14.54 -9.40 -27.30
CA SER A 26 15.55 -10.45 -27.51
C SER A 26 16.96 -9.88 -27.65
N ASP A 27 17.11 -8.55 -27.62
CA ASP A 27 18.41 -7.89 -27.62
C ASP A 27 19.10 -7.99 -26.26
N HIS A 28 20.37 -7.58 -26.20
CA HIS A 28 21.18 -7.47 -24.98
C HIS A 28 21.50 -8.79 -24.26
N VAL A 29 21.13 -9.92 -24.84
CA VAL A 29 21.52 -11.26 -24.39
C VAL A 29 22.32 -11.98 -25.47
N SER A 30 23.30 -12.78 -25.04
CA SER A 30 24.02 -13.70 -25.93
C SER A 30 24.54 -14.90 -25.14
N VAL A 31 24.80 -16.01 -25.81
CA VAL A 31 25.40 -17.19 -25.18
C VAL A 31 26.85 -17.32 -25.64
N ALA A 32 27.75 -17.57 -24.70
CA ALA A 32 29.15 -17.90 -24.96
C ALA A 32 29.48 -19.25 -24.31
N ASN A 33 30.51 -19.93 -24.82
CA ASN A 33 31.06 -21.12 -24.16
C ASN A 33 32.30 -20.72 -23.37
N PHE A 34 32.39 -21.17 -22.12
CA PHE A 34 33.57 -21.01 -21.27
C PHE A 34 33.88 -22.34 -20.58
N ASP A 35 35.07 -22.89 -20.82
CA ASP A 35 35.51 -24.18 -20.29
C ASP A 35 34.49 -25.32 -20.49
N GLY A 36 33.78 -25.32 -21.63
CA GLY A 36 32.78 -26.34 -21.97
C GLY A 36 31.37 -26.06 -21.43
N GLU A 37 31.19 -25.03 -20.61
CA GLU A 37 29.88 -24.62 -20.07
C GLU A 37 29.28 -23.46 -20.88
N GLU A 38 27.97 -23.49 -21.11
CA GLU A 38 27.24 -22.35 -21.67
C GLU A 38 27.05 -21.26 -20.61
N VAL A 39 27.46 -20.03 -20.96
CA VAL A 39 27.31 -18.84 -20.15
C VAL A 39 26.40 -17.86 -20.86
N LEU A 40 25.36 -17.41 -20.15
CA LEU A 40 24.50 -16.31 -20.59
C LEU A 40 25.21 -14.98 -20.30
N LYS A 41 25.59 -14.26 -21.35
CA LYS A 41 26.09 -12.90 -21.26
C LYS A 41 24.92 -11.93 -21.37
N VAL A 42 24.77 -11.07 -20.37
CA VAL A 42 23.71 -10.06 -20.28
C VAL A 42 24.37 -8.68 -20.28
N ASP A 43 24.09 -7.85 -21.28
CA ASP A 43 24.51 -6.45 -21.27
C ASP A 43 23.78 -5.71 -20.14
N PRO A 44 24.45 -4.89 -19.31
CA PRO A 44 23.79 -4.09 -18.26
C PRO A 44 22.57 -3.30 -18.74
N LYS A 45 22.51 -2.89 -20.02
CA LYS A 45 21.32 -2.25 -20.61
C LYS A 45 20.06 -3.12 -20.52
N ALA A 46 20.18 -4.45 -20.52
CA ALA A 46 19.06 -5.35 -20.29
C ALA A 46 18.45 -5.17 -18.90
N LEU A 47 19.29 -4.94 -17.88
CA LEU A 47 18.85 -4.70 -16.50
C LEU A 47 18.14 -3.35 -16.38
N THR A 48 18.66 -2.32 -17.06
CA THR A 48 18.01 -1.01 -17.15
C THR A 48 16.64 -1.11 -17.80
N LEU A 49 16.56 -1.75 -18.98
CA LEU A 49 15.31 -1.93 -19.71
C LEU A 49 14.28 -2.75 -18.92
N LEU A 50 14.72 -3.85 -18.29
CA LEU A 50 13.87 -4.70 -17.45
C LEU A 50 13.29 -3.92 -16.28
N ALA A 51 14.13 -3.21 -15.52
CA ALA A 51 13.68 -2.45 -14.36
C ALA A 51 12.74 -1.31 -14.79
N GLN A 52 13.08 -0.60 -15.87
CA GLN A 52 12.26 0.50 -16.37
C GLN A 52 10.84 0.03 -16.72
N GLN A 53 10.73 -1.05 -17.50
CA GLN A 53 9.43 -1.60 -17.89
C GLN A 53 8.68 -2.20 -16.70
N ALA A 54 9.37 -2.93 -15.82
CA ALA A 54 8.75 -3.54 -14.65
C ALA A 54 8.10 -2.50 -13.72
N PHE A 55 8.78 -1.38 -13.46
CA PHE A 55 8.22 -0.32 -12.62
C PHE A 55 7.17 0.54 -13.33
N HIS A 56 7.23 0.66 -14.67
CA HIS A 56 6.14 1.25 -15.45
C HIS A 56 4.87 0.39 -15.30
N ASP A 57 4.95 -0.88 -15.68
CA ASP A 57 3.82 -1.82 -15.64
C ASP A 57 3.23 -1.91 -14.22
N ALA A 58 4.07 -2.07 -13.20
CA ALA A 58 3.62 -2.14 -11.82
C ALA A 58 3.01 -0.83 -11.29
N SER A 59 3.28 0.33 -11.91
CA SER A 59 2.69 1.60 -11.49
C SER A 59 1.29 1.83 -12.04
N PHE A 60 1.00 1.29 -13.23
CA PHE A 60 -0.22 1.53 -14.00
C PHE A 60 -1.17 0.33 -14.05
N MET A 61 -0.65 -0.89 -13.89
CA MET A 61 -1.41 -2.14 -13.97
C MET A 61 -1.27 -2.95 -12.68
N LEU A 62 -2.23 -3.85 -12.45
CA LEU A 62 -2.24 -4.81 -11.34
C LEU A 62 -2.46 -6.22 -11.89
N ARG A 63 -2.19 -7.25 -11.08
CA ARG A 63 -2.44 -8.64 -11.47
C ARG A 63 -3.93 -8.89 -11.74
N ALA A 64 -4.23 -9.70 -12.75
CA ALA A 64 -5.59 -10.12 -13.06
C ALA A 64 -6.27 -10.80 -11.85
N SER A 65 -5.53 -11.62 -11.09
CA SER A 65 -6.06 -12.30 -9.88
C SER A 65 -6.52 -11.31 -8.80
N HIS A 66 -5.77 -10.24 -8.57
CA HIS A 66 -6.16 -9.16 -7.66
C HIS A 66 -7.45 -8.48 -8.14
N GLN A 67 -7.50 -8.10 -9.42
CA GLN A 67 -8.68 -7.45 -10.02
C GLN A 67 -9.93 -8.34 -9.93
N GLN A 68 -9.80 -9.65 -10.15
CA GLN A 68 -10.89 -10.61 -10.01
C GLN A 68 -11.39 -10.71 -8.56
N GLN A 69 -10.49 -10.67 -7.56
CA GLN A 69 -10.88 -10.64 -6.15
C GLN A 69 -11.54 -9.31 -5.75
N VAL A 70 -11.17 -8.18 -6.35
CA VAL A 70 -11.89 -6.91 -6.17
C VAL A 70 -13.28 -7.01 -6.81
N ALA A 71 -13.38 -7.56 -8.02
CA ALA A 71 -14.64 -7.68 -8.75
C ALA A 71 -15.63 -8.63 -8.10
N SER A 72 -15.16 -9.70 -7.44
CA SER A 72 -16.05 -10.64 -6.74
C SER A 72 -16.83 -9.99 -5.60
N ILE A 73 -16.29 -8.92 -5.00
CA ILE A 73 -16.98 -8.12 -3.96
C ILE A 73 -18.30 -7.55 -4.49
N LEU A 74 -18.34 -7.13 -5.75
CA LEU A 74 -19.54 -6.55 -6.36
C LEU A 74 -20.69 -7.57 -6.46
N ALA A 75 -20.35 -8.85 -6.58
CA ALA A 75 -21.29 -9.95 -6.77
C ALA A 75 -21.67 -10.67 -5.46
N ASP A 76 -20.98 -10.43 -4.36
CA ASP A 76 -21.29 -11.06 -3.06
C ASP A 76 -22.48 -10.36 -2.39
N ASP A 77 -23.53 -11.10 -2.10
CA ASP A 77 -24.74 -10.61 -1.41
C ASP A 77 -24.49 -10.30 0.07
N GLU A 78 -23.44 -10.88 0.68
CA GLU A 78 -23.03 -10.58 2.05
C GLU A 78 -22.09 -9.36 2.14
N ALA A 79 -21.61 -8.83 1.01
CA ALA A 79 -20.81 -7.60 1.00
C ALA A 79 -21.66 -6.40 1.40
N SER A 80 -21.12 -5.52 2.24
CA SER A 80 -21.81 -4.27 2.57
C SER A 80 -21.92 -3.36 1.34
N GLN A 81 -22.83 -2.40 1.36
CA GLN A 81 -22.90 -1.39 0.29
C GLN A 81 -21.60 -0.58 0.21
N ASN A 82 -20.93 -0.35 1.34
CA ASN A 82 -19.63 0.31 1.39
C ASN A 82 -18.52 -0.57 0.78
N ASP A 83 -18.54 -1.89 1.02
CA ASP A 83 -17.61 -2.83 0.37
C ASP A 83 -17.73 -2.74 -1.15
N LYS A 84 -18.96 -2.82 -1.66
CA LYS A 84 -19.25 -2.73 -3.10
C LYS A 84 -18.86 -1.37 -3.69
N TYR A 85 -19.14 -0.28 -2.97
CA TYR A 85 -18.79 1.07 -3.41
C TYR A 85 -17.26 1.25 -3.51
N VAL A 86 -16.51 0.82 -2.50
CA VAL A 86 -15.04 0.90 -2.49
C VAL A 86 -14.44 0.02 -3.59
N ALA A 87 -14.93 -1.22 -3.75
CA ALA A 87 -14.48 -2.12 -4.82
C ALA A 87 -14.72 -1.52 -6.22
N LEU A 88 -15.88 -0.89 -6.44
CA LEU A 88 -16.18 -0.21 -7.70
C LEU A 88 -15.20 0.95 -7.97
N GLN A 89 -14.86 1.75 -6.96
CA GLN A 89 -13.86 2.82 -7.12
C GLN A 89 -12.47 2.27 -7.44
N PHE A 90 -12.06 1.13 -6.87
CA PHE A 90 -10.79 0.49 -7.21
C PHE A 90 -10.73 -0.01 -8.65
N LEU A 91 -11.81 -0.61 -9.16
CA LEU A 91 -11.85 -1.06 -10.55
C LEU A 91 -11.86 0.13 -11.53
N ARG A 92 -12.63 1.19 -11.25
CA ARG A 92 -12.61 2.44 -12.05
C ARG A 92 -11.22 3.07 -12.05
N ASN A 93 -10.55 3.06 -10.90
CA ASN A 93 -9.18 3.55 -10.78
C ASN A 93 -8.18 2.73 -11.59
N SER A 94 -8.34 1.41 -11.58
CA SER A 94 -7.51 0.53 -12.41
C SER A 94 -7.75 0.77 -13.90
N GLU A 95 -9.00 0.98 -14.32
CA GLU A 95 -9.34 1.32 -15.72
C GLU A 95 -8.71 2.64 -16.18
N ILE A 96 -8.68 3.65 -15.30
CA ILE A 96 -8.01 4.92 -15.59
C ILE A 96 -6.50 4.73 -15.64
N ALA A 97 -5.93 4.02 -14.66
CA ALA A 97 -4.48 3.85 -14.54
C ALA A 97 -3.88 3.02 -15.66
N ALA A 98 -4.57 1.98 -16.14
CA ALA A 98 -4.12 1.12 -17.24
C ALA A 98 -3.89 1.88 -18.56
N LYS A 99 -4.35 3.13 -18.67
CA LYS A 99 -4.05 4.03 -19.81
C LYS A 99 -2.63 4.60 -19.80
N GLY A 100 -1.85 4.36 -18.73
CA GLY A 100 -0.44 4.74 -18.65
C GLY A 100 -0.16 6.21 -18.31
N VAL A 101 -1.17 7.01 -17.95
CA VAL A 101 -1.00 8.45 -17.69
C VAL A 101 -0.99 8.80 -16.20
N LEU A 102 -2.00 8.35 -15.45
CA LEU A 102 -2.14 8.57 -14.01
C LEU A 102 -1.84 7.25 -13.28
N PRO A 103 -0.86 7.17 -12.37
CA PRO A 103 -0.56 5.93 -11.68
C PRO A 103 -1.70 5.52 -10.76
N THR A 104 -1.82 4.21 -10.51
CA THR A 104 -2.85 3.60 -9.64
C THR A 104 -2.99 4.28 -8.28
N CYS A 105 -1.89 4.77 -7.70
CA CYS A 105 -1.86 5.42 -6.40
C CYS A 105 -0.91 6.62 -6.44
N GLN A 106 -1.22 7.68 -5.67
CA GLN A 106 -0.34 8.85 -5.51
C GLN A 106 0.99 8.48 -4.85
N ASP A 107 0.96 7.49 -3.94
CA ASP A 107 2.17 6.91 -3.39
C ASP A 107 2.69 5.84 -4.34
N THR A 108 3.55 6.23 -5.28
CA THR A 108 4.21 5.34 -6.24
C THR A 108 5.24 4.41 -5.57
N GLY A 109 5.48 4.59 -4.27
CA GLY A 109 6.18 3.65 -3.41
C GLY A 109 7.70 3.66 -3.55
N THR A 110 8.35 2.91 -2.66
CA THR A 110 9.79 2.60 -2.77
C THR A 110 9.99 1.50 -3.79
N ALA A 111 10.93 1.70 -4.71
CA ALA A 111 11.35 0.67 -5.64
C ALA A 111 12.19 -0.39 -4.91
N ILE A 112 11.72 -1.64 -4.92
CA ILE A 112 12.42 -2.79 -4.33
C ILE A 112 12.64 -3.83 -5.43
N ILE A 113 13.87 -4.34 -5.57
CA ILE A 113 14.23 -5.36 -6.54
C ILE A 113 14.92 -6.50 -5.81
N MET A 114 14.32 -7.69 -5.87
CA MET A 114 14.98 -8.94 -5.47
C MET A 114 15.42 -9.69 -6.72
N GLY A 115 16.72 -9.74 -6.98
CA GLY A 115 17.32 -10.49 -8.08
C GLY A 115 17.94 -11.81 -7.62
N LYS A 116 17.78 -12.89 -8.40
CA LYS A 116 18.44 -14.19 -8.21
C LYS A 116 19.23 -14.50 -9.48
N LYS A 117 20.55 -14.30 -9.40
CA LYS A 117 21.49 -14.43 -10.52
C LYS A 117 22.03 -15.85 -10.57
N GLY A 118 21.72 -16.56 -11.65
CA GLY A 118 22.32 -17.84 -11.95
C GLY A 118 23.84 -17.75 -12.07
N GLN A 119 24.56 -18.75 -11.56
CA GLN A 119 26.02 -18.80 -11.60
C GLN A 119 26.60 -18.67 -13.03
N ARG A 120 25.82 -19.06 -14.05
CA ARG A 120 26.21 -18.97 -15.46
C ARG A 120 25.69 -17.70 -16.15
N VAL A 121 25.25 -16.70 -15.39
CA VAL A 121 24.84 -15.39 -15.91
C VAL A 121 25.93 -14.35 -15.64
N TRP A 122 26.52 -13.81 -16.70
CA TRP A 122 27.58 -12.81 -16.62
C TRP A 122 27.09 -11.45 -17.14
N THR A 123 27.09 -10.46 -16.25
CA THR A 123 26.63 -9.09 -16.53
C THR A 123 27.77 -8.09 -16.71
N GLY A 124 29.01 -8.47 -16.36
CA GLY A 124 30.13 -7.53 -16.24
C GLY A 124 30.17 -6.75 -14.92
N GLY A 125 29.20 -6.94 -14.02
CA GLY A 125 29.08 -6.21 -12.75
C GLY A 125 28.35 -4.88 -12.89
N GLY A 126 28.20 -4.16 -11.77
CA GLY A 126 27.44 -2.90 -11.74
C GLY A 126 25.92 -3.08 -11.88
N ASP A 127 25.42 -4.28 -11.58
CA ASP A 127 24.02 -4.68 -11.72
C ASP A 127 23.09 -3.72 -10.98
N GLU A 128 23.45 -3.31 -9.76
CA GLU A 128 22.67 -2.36 -8.95
C GLU A 128 22.57 -0.97 -9.61
N ALA A 129 23.64 -0.50 -10.25
CA ALA A 129 23.64 0.78 -10.94
C ALA A 129 22.76 0.74 -12.19
N ALA A 130 22.83 -0.36 -12.96
CA ALA A 130 22.00 -0.54 -14.15
C ALA A 130 20.51 -0.69 -13.82
N LEU A 131 20.17 -1.41 -12.74
CA LEU A 131 18.80 -1.51 -12.23
C LEU A 131 18.30 -0.17 -11.69
N SER A 132 19.13 0.57 -10.94
CA SER A 132 18.79 1.91 -10.43
C SER A 132 18.55 2.90 -11.56
N GLN A 133 19.30 2.80 -12.67
CA GLN A 133 19.07 3.62 -13.85
C GLN A 133 17.71 3.36 -14.47
N GLY A 134 17.26 2.09 -14.53
CA GLY A 134 15.92 1.77 -15.02
C GLY A 134 14.82 2.35 -14.14
N VAL A 135 14.97 2.23 -12.82
CA VAL A 135 14.07 2.89 -11.84
C VAL A 135 14.07 4.40 -12.05
N TYR A 136 15.24 5.02 -12.15
CA TYR A 136 15.36 6.46 -12.38
C TYR A 136 14.61 6.89 -13.65
N ASN A 137 14.82 6.19 -14.77
CA ASN A 137 14.17 6.50 -16.04
C ASN A 137 12.64 6.50 -15.89
N THR A 138 12.05 5.44 -15.34
CA THR A 138 10.60 5.36 -15.11
C THR A 138 10.11 6.54 -14.29
N PHE A 139 10.76 6.84 -13.16
CA PHE A 139 10.31 7.91 -12.27
C PHE A 139 10.49 9.30 -12.86
N ILE A 140 11.42 9.50 -13.80
CA ILE A 140 11.63 10.77 -14.50
C ILE A 140 10.64 10.93 -15.65
N GLU A 141 10.45 9.88 -16.47
CA GLU A 141 9.65 9.89 -17.69
C GLU A 141 8.14 9.81 -17.42
N ASP A 142 7.73 8.96 -16.48
CA ASP A 142 6.31 8.78 -16.14
C ASP A 142 5.83 9.77 -15.08
N ASN A 143 4.52 9.96 -14.96
CA ASN A 143 3.89 10.87 -13.98
C ASN A 143 3.83 10.29 -12.54
N LEU A 144 4.98 9.79 -12.06
CA LEU A 144 5.12 9.18 -10.74
C LEU A 144 5.51 10.21 -9.66
N ARG A 145 5.76 9.76 -8.42
CA ARG A 145 6.12 10.61 -7.28
C ARG A 145 7.49 10.29 -6.69
N TYR A 146 8.25 11.33 -6.35
CA TYR A 146 9.51 11.20 -5.59
C TYR A 146 9.23 11.17 -4.09
N SER A 147 9.45 10.01 -3.46
CA SER A 147 9.02 9.74 -2.09
C SER A 147 10.15 9.33 -1.14
N GLN A 148 11.41 9.40 -1.58
CA GLN A 148 12.56 9.08 -0.73
C GLN A 148 13.18 10.35 -0.16
N ASN A 149 13.36 10.35 1.16
CA ASN A 149 14.03 11.39 1.91
C ASN A 149 15.44 10.90 2.27
N ALA A 150 16.47 11.66 1.87
CA ALA A 150 17.84 11.39 2.27
C ALA A 150 18.16 12.17 3.56
N PRO A 151 18.65 11.52 4.63
CA PRO A 151 19.12 12.21 5.82
C PRO A 151 20.44 12.93 5.51
N LEU A 152 20.47 14.25 5.71
CA LEU A 152 21.68 15.06 5.64
C LEU A 152 22.43 15.05 6.97
N ASP A 153 21.64 15.06 8.06
CA ASP A 153 22.07 14.78 9.42
C ASP A 153 20.93 14.04 10.15
N MET A 154 20.97 13.97 11.49
CA MET A 154 19.95 13.26 12.28
C MET A 154 18.53 13.85 12.12
N TYR A 155 18.42 15.15 11.82
CA TYR A 155 17.14 15.88 11.84
C TYR A 155 16.80 16.54 10.51
N LYS A 156 17.81 16.85 9.68
CA LYS A 156 17.62 17.47 8.38
C LYS A 156 17.55 16.43 7.30
N GLU A 157 16.52 16.56 6.46
CA GLU A 157 16.29 15.70 5.31
C GLU A 157 16.14 16.52 4.04
N VAL A 158 16.39 15.88 2.91
CA VAL A 158 16.06 16.41 1.58
C VAL A 158 15.40 15.32 0.74
N ASN A 159 14.37 15.68 -0.03
CA ASN A 159 13.83 14.76 -1.03
C ASN A 159 14.88 14.54 -2.13
N THR A 160 15.11 13.29 -2.52
CA THR A 160 16.13 12.99 -3.55
C THR A 160 15.74 13.44 -4.96
N GLY A 161 14.50 13.87 -5.17
CA GLY A 161 13.98 14.38 -6.44
C GLY A 161 13.89 13.33 -7.55
N THR A 162 14.10 12.05 -7.22
CA THR A 162 14.25 10.95 -8.19
C THR A 162 13.62 9.64 -7.74
N ASN A 163 13.12 9.59 -6.49
CA ASN A 163 12.68 8.38 -5.80
C ASN A 163 13.77 7.31 -5.59
N LEU A 164 15.04 7.62 -5.85
CA LEU A 164 16.17 6.80 -5.43
C LEU A 164 16.59 7.13 -3.99
N PRO A 165 17.30 6.24 -3.28
CA PRO A 165 17.76 4.92 -3.72
C PRO A 165 16.64 3.88 -3.80
N ALA A 166 16.78 2.93 -4.72
CA ALA A 166 16.03 1.68 -4.70
C ALA A 166 16.64 0.70 -3.67
N GLN A 167 15.83 -0.18 -3.08
CA GLN A 167 16.33 -1.33 -2.35
C GLN A 167 16.65 -2.45 -3.36
N ILE A 168 17.90 -2.87 -3.46
CA ILE A 168 18.33 -3.90 -4.42
C ILE A 168 19.03 -5.03 -3.68
N ASP A 169 18.42 -6.21 -3.71
CA ASP A 169 18.92 -7.42 -3.06
C ASP A 169 19.23 -8.49 -4.14
N LEU A 170 20.52 -8.71 -4.44
CA LEU A 170 20.97 -9.66 -5.46
C LEU A 170 21.54 -10.93 -4.82
N TYR A 171 20.92 -12.07 -5.10
CA TYR A 171 21.30 -13.39 -4.59
C TYR A 171 22.01 -14.19 -5.68
N SER A 172 23.07 -14.92 -5.29
CA SER A 172 23.68 -15.94 -6.16
C SER A 172 22.91 -17.25 -6.04
N VAL A 173 22.56 -17.85 -7.17
CA VAL A 173 21.88 -19.14 -7.27
C VAL A 173 22.46 -19.98 -8.40
N ASP A 174 22.15 -21.27 -8.43
CA ASP A 174 22.55 -22.13 -9.54
C ASP A 174 21.66 -21.87 -10.78
N GLY A 175 22.21 -22.11 -11.98
CA GLY A 175 21.48 -22.02 -13.25
C GLY A 175 22.02 -20.96 -14.22
N ASP A 176 21.29 -20.77 -15.32
CA ASP A 176 21.63 -19.91 -16.47
C ASP A 176 20.57 -18.81 -16.73
N GLU A 177 19.74 -18.49 -15.73
CA GLU A 177 18.76 -17.40 -15.79
C GLU A 177 19.00 -16.37 -14.68
N TYR A 178 18.62 -15.12 -14.94
CA TYR A 178 18.55 -14.06 -13.94
C TYR A 178 17.08 -13.74 -13.65
N LYS A 179 16.60 -14.05 -12.44
CA LYS A 179 15.19 -13.92 -12.06
C LYS A 179 14.99 -12.75 -11.12
N PHE A 180 13.89 -12.02 -11.27
CA PHE A 180 13.60 -10.83 -10.50
C PHE A 180 12.16 -10.86 -9.95
N LEU A 181 12.01 -10.27 -8.78
CA LEU A 181 10.72 -9.75 -8.30
C LEU A 181 10.93 -8.25 -8.06
N CYS A 182 10.22 -7.42 -8.82
CA CYS A 182 10.19 -5.97 -8.64
C CYS A 182 8.92 -5.60 -7.86
N ILE A 183 9.03 -4.73 -6.86
CA ILE A 183 7.92 -4.35 -5.97
C ILE A 183 7.93 -2.83 -5.82
N ALA A 184 6.81 -2.19 -6.14
CA ALA A 184 6.59 -0.76 -5.90
C ALA A 184 5.83 -0.58 -4.57
N LYS A 185 6.55 -0.69 -3.44
CA LYS A 185 5.92 -0.80 -2.11
C LYS A 185 5.52 0.57 -1.56
N GLY A 186 4.23 0.81 -1.41
CA GLY A 186 3.71 2.02 -0.76
C GLY A 186 4.12 2.09 0.72
N GLY A 187 4.45 3.29 1.20
CA GLY A 187 4.88 3.52 2.59
C GLY A 187 3.81 3.14 3.61
N GLY A 188 2.53 3.35 3.27
CA GLY A 188 1.40 2.98 4.12
C GLY A 188 1.33 1.49 4.46
N SER A 189 1.55 0.61 3.48
CA SER A 189 1.58 -0.85 3.69
C SER A 189 2.94 -1.33 4.19
N ALA A 190 4.05 -0.64 3.87
CA ALA A 190 5.35 -0.90 4.49
C ALA A 190 5.30 -0.72 6.01
N ASN A 191 4.67 0.37 6.50
CA ASN A 191 4.49 0.66 7.92
C ASN A 191 3.57 -0.32 8.65
N LYS A 192 2.82 -1.15 7.91
CA LYS A 192 1.99 -2.25 8.44
C LYS A 192 2.70 -3.60 8.35
N THR A 193 4.04 -3.58 8.40
CA THR A 193 4.87 -4.76 8.62
C THR A 193 5.34 -4.76 10.07
N TYR A 194 4.97 -5.79 10.82
CA TYR A 194 5.25 -5.89 12.25
C TYR A 194 6.04 -7.16 12.58
N LEU A 195 6.91 -7.04 13.58
CA LEU A 195 7.63 -8.15 14.19
C LEU A 195 7.19 -8.30 15.63
N TYR A 196 6.92 -9.53 16.03
CA TYR A 196 6.61 -9.91 17.40
C TYR A 196 7.57 -11.01 17.84
N GLN A 197 8.17 -10.84 19.02
CA GLN A 197 9.06 -11.84 19.61
C GLN A 197 8.26 -12.71 20.56
N GLU A 198 7.92 -13.91 20.10
CA GLU A 198 7.08 -14.85 20.84
C GLU A 198 7.87 -16.09 21.26
N THR A 199 7.19 -17.02 21.94
CA THR A 199 7.81 -18.25 22.43
C THR A 199 7.05 -19.49 21.96
N LYS A 200 7.60 -20.68 22.23
CA LYS A 200 6.91 -21.95 21.95
C LYS A 200 5.53 -22.05 22.64
N ALA A 201 5.29 -21.30 23.73
CA ALA A 201 3.99 -21.29 24.42
C ALA A 201 2.83 -20.78 23.54
N LEU A 202 3.13 -20.01 22.49
CA LEU A 202 2.15 -19.52 21.51
C LEU A 202 1.71 -20.63 20.54
N ILE A 203 2.58 -21.58 20.20
CA ILE A 203 2.34 -22.59 19.16
C ILE A 203 1.48 -23.75 19.71
N THR A 204 0.21 -23.43 19.96
CA THR A 204 -0.91 -24.36 20.14
C THR A 204 -2.09 -23.86 19.30
N PRO A 205 -2.99 -24.74 18.79
CA PRO A 205 -4.04 -24.32 17.86
C PRO A 205 -4.89 -23.14 18.35
N ALA A 206 -5.42 -23.23 19.57
CA ALA A 206 -6.27 -22.19 20.14
C ALA A 206 -5.53 -20.86 20.40
N LYS A 207 -4.30 -20.91 20.92
CA LYS A 207 -3.56 -19.68 21.26
C LYS A 207 -3.06 -18.96 20.02
N LEU A 208 -2.49 -19.71 19.06
CA LEU A 208 -1.94 -19.13 17.84
C LEU A 208 -3.04 -18.44 17.03
N LYS A 209 -4.15 -19.12 16.77
CA LYS A 209 -5.25 -18.55 15.98
C LYS A 209 -5.77 -17.25 16.59
N ASN A 210 -6.13 -17.25 17.86
CA ASN A 210 -6.67 -16.06 18.54
C ASN A 210 -5.66 -14.93 18.56
N TYR A 211 -4.39 -15.23 18.84
CA TYR A 211 -3.32 -14.24 18.77
C TYR A 211 -3.20 -13.60 17.39
N LEU A 212 -3.23 -14.39 16.30
CA LEU A 212 -3.14 -13.86 14.94
C LEU A 212 -4.36 -13.01 14.57
N ILE A 213 -5.56 -13.38 15.04
CA ILE A 213 -6.79 -12.56 14.87
C ILE A 213 -6.64 -11.21 15.59
N ASP A 214 -6.16 -11.21 16.83
CA ASP A 214 -5.93 -9.99 17.60
C ASP A 214 -4.91 -9.08 16.91
N LYS A 215 -3.80 -9.66 16.38
CA LYS A 215 -2.82 -8.88 15.61
C LYS A 215 -3.40 -8.37 14.30
N MET A 216 -4.17 -9.19 13.58
CA MET A 216 -4.85 -8.78 12.35
C MET A 216 -5.75 -7.56 12.57
N MET A 217 -6.50 -7.51 13.68
CA MET A 217 -7.34 -6.36 14.01
C MET A 217 -6.51 -5.06 14.19
N SER A 218 -5.29 -5.16 14.73
CA SER A 218 -4.39 -4.00 14.92
C SER A 218 -3.89 -3.34 13.62
N LEU A 219 -4.03 -4.01 12.47
CA LEU A 219 -3.75 -3.40 11.17
C LEU A 219 -4.62 -2.16 10.95
N GLY A 220 -5.90 -2.25 11.35
CA GLY A 220 -6.92 -1.25 11.05
C GLY A 220 -7.09 -1.02 9.54
N THR A 221 -7.68 0.11 9.17
CA THR A 221 -7.95 0.47 7.76
C THR A 221 -6.89 1.40 7.17
N ALA A 222 -5.83 1.66 7.95
CA ALA A 222 -4.77 2.61 7.65
C ALA A 222 -3.83 2.23 6.50
N ALA A 223 -3.95 1.06 5.87
CA ALA A 223 -3.16 0.68 4.69
C ALA A 223 -4.03 0.36 3.46
N CYS A 224 -5.27 0.86 3.41
CA CYS A 224 -6.18 0.67 2.27
C CYS A 224 -6.52 -0.82 2.03
N PRO A 225 -7.37 -1.43 2.89
CA PRO A 225 -7.98 -2.72 2.62
C PRO A 225 -8.94 -2.66 1.40
N PRO A 226 -9.30 -3.81 0.80
CA PRO A 226 -9.00 -5.17 1.27
C PRO A 226 -7.53 -5.57 1.11
N TYR A 227 -7.02 -6.32 2.08
CA TYR A 227 -5.61 -6.70 2.14
C TYR A 227 -5.31 -8.08 1.57
N HIS A 228 -4.11 -8.25 0.99
CA HIS A 228 -3.44 -9.55 0.98
C HIS A 228 -2.61 -9.67 2.26
N ILE A 229 -3.10 -10.39 3.26
CA ILE A 229 -2.44 -10.47 4.58
C ILE A 229 -1.44 -11.62 4.58
N ALA A 230 -0.24 -11.39 5.11
CA ALA A 230 0.77 -12.42 5.30
C ALA A 230 1.16 -12.55 6.77
N PHE A 231 1.13 -13.78 7.27
CA PHE A 231 1.71 -14.17 8.55
C PHE A 231 2.87 -15.13 8.34
N VAL A 232 3.94 -14.94 9.11
CA VAL A 232 5.08 -15.87 9.14
C VAL A 232 5.34 -16.27 10.59
N ILE A 233 5.34 -17.57 10.85
CA ILE A 233 5.55 -18.13 12.19
C ILE A 233 6.90 -18.87 12.19
N GLY A 234 7.85 -18.36 12.97
CA GLY A 234 9.23 -18.83 12.99
C GLY A 234 10.13 -18.06 12.04
N GLY A 235 11.33 -18.58 11.86
CA GLY A 235 12.43 -17.94 11.14
C GLY A 235 13.75 -18.16 11.85
N THR A 236 14.84 -18.12 11.09
CA THR A 236 16.20 -18.21 11.62
C THR A 236 16.65 -16.92 12.30
N SER A 237 16.03 -15.79 11.94
CA SER A 237 16.25 -14.47 12.52
C SER A 237 15.07 -13.54 12.24
N ALA A 238 15.05 -12.37 12.89
CA ALA A 238 14.00 -11.37 12.73
C ALA A 238 13.89 -10.89 11.26
N GLU A 239 15.02 -10.57 10.65
CA GLU A 239 15.12 -10.11 9.26
C GLU A 239 14.72 -11.21 8.27
N SER A 240 15.05 -12.48 8.54
CA SER A 240 14.56 -13.60 7.72
C SER A 240 13.04 -13.75 7.82
N THR A 241 12.45 -13.59 9.00
CA THR A 241 11.00 -13.62 9.19
C THR A 241 10.34 -12.49 8.41
N LEU A 242 10.81 -11.25 8.58
CA LEU A 242 10.21 -10.08 7.92
C LEU A 242 10.39 -10.08 6.40
N LYS A 243 11.53 -10.54 5.88
CA LYS A 243 11.71 -10.77 4.45
C LYS A 243 10.72 -11.82 3.93
N THR A 244 10.49 -12.88 4.70
CA THR A 244 9.50 -13.90 4.33
C THR A 244 8.08 -13.33 4.32
N VAL A 245 7.73 -12.49 5.30
CA VAL A 245 6.44 -11.78 5.33
C VAL A 245 6.27 -10.92 4.09
N LYS A 246 7.30 -10.15 3.72
CA LYS A 246 7.28 -9.31 2.53
C LYS A 246 6.94 -10.12 1.28
N LEU A 247 7.67 -11.21 1.05
CA LEU A 247 7.50 -12.05 -0.14
C LEU A 247 6.20 -12.85 -0.12
N ALA A 248 5.75 -13.31 1.05
CA ALA A 248 4.45 -13.97 1.19
C ALA A 248 3.30 -13.00 0.85
N SER A 249 3.41 -11.72 1.25
CA SER A 249 2.39 -10.70 0.92
C SER A 249 2.31 -10.35 -0.56
N THR A 250 3.34 -10.67 -1.35
CA THR A 250 3.33 -10.51 -2.82
C THR A 250 2.96 -11.81 -3.56
N HIS A 251 2.50 -12.82 -2.82
CA HIS A 251 2.20 -14.17 -3.34
C HIS A 251 3.41 -14.90 -3.95
N TYR A 252 4.64 -14.47 -3.64
CA TYR A 252 5.86 -15.09 -4.18
C TYR A 252 6.04 -16.56 -3.73
N TYR A 253 5.48 -16.89 -2.56
CA TYR A 253 5.60 -18.20 -1.93
C TYR A 253 4.35 -19.08 -2.09
N ASP A 254 3.47 -18.77 -3.04
CA ASP A 254 2.22 -19.49 -3.22
C ASP A 254 2.40 -20.97 -3.58
N SER A 255 3.51 -21.32 -4.23
CA SER A 255 3.85 -22.68 -4.64
C SER A 255 4.74 -23.44 -3.64
N LEU A 256 4.88 -22.96 -2.40
CA LEU A 256 5.49 -23.76 -1.32
C LEU A 256 4.66 -25.03 -1.05
N PRO A 257 5.27 -26.09 -0.49
CA PRO A 257 4.53 -27.23 0.02
C PRO A 257 3.51 -26.81 1.09
N THR A 258 2.50 -27.63 1.31
CA THR A 258 1.47 -27.39 2.34
C THR A 258 1.70 -28.15 3.64
N GLU A 259 2.81 -28.89 3.72
CA GLU A 259 3.22 -29.63 4.91
C GLU A 259 4.71 -29.46 5.19
N GLY A 260 5.08 -29.49 6.46
CA GLY A 260 6.48 -29.49 6.89
C GLY A 260 7.10 -30.88 6.86
N ASN A 261 8.40 -30.96 7.13
CA ASN A 261 9.12 -32.22 7.29
C ASN A 261 10.19 -32.11 8.39
N GLU A 262 10.91 -33.21 8.65
CA GLU A 262 11.95 -33.25 9.70
C GLU A 262 13.23 -32.47 9.35
N HIS A 263 13.39 -32.03 8.10
CA HIS A 263 14.54 -31.27 7.61
C HIS A 263 14.31 -29.75 7.64
N GLY A 264 13.10 -29.31 8.01
CA GLY A 264 12.80 -27.91 8.26
C GLY A 264 12.46 -27.09 7.01
N GLN A 265 11.87 -27.71 5.98
CA GLN A 265 11.32 -26.95 4.86
C GLN A 265 10.23 -25.96 5.31
N ALA A 266 10.19 -24.78 4.69
CA ALA A 266 9.06 -23.88 4.78
C ALA A 266 7.82 -24.49 4.14
N PHE A 267 6.65 -24.21 4.70
CA PHE A 267 5.38 -24.63 4.12
C PHE A 267 4.29 -23.59 4.34
N ARG A 268 3.27 -23.61 3.48
CA ARG A 268 2.03 -22.84 3.63
C ARG A 268 1.00 -23.62 4.45
N ASP A 269 0.47 -22.99 5.48
CA ASP A 269 -0.60 -23.56 6.30
C ASP A 269 -1.97 -23.14 5.75
N VAL A 270 -2.43 -23.86 4.73
CA VAL A 270 -3.68 -23.53 4.00
C VAL A 270 -4.93 -23.62 4.88
N GLN A 271 -4.91 -24.46 5.91
CA GLN A 271 -6.00 -24.55 6.88
C GLN A 271 -6.09 -23.25 7.70
N LEU A 272 -4.96 -22.82 8.27
CA LEU A 272 -4.94 -21.59 9.07
C LEU A 272 -5.18 -20.34 8.22
N GLU A 273 -4.74 -20.32 6.94
CA GLU A 273 -5.11 -19.28 5.97
C GLU A 273 -6.64 -19.12 5.86
N GLN A 274 -7.37 -20.21 5.64
CA GLN A 274 -8.82 -20.21 5.53
C GLN A 274 -9.50 -19.78 6.85
N GLU A 275 -9.06 -20.33 7.98
CA GLU A 275 -9.62 -20.00 9.28
C GLU A 275 -9.45 -18.52 9.65
N LEU A 276 -8.32 -17.91 9.27
CA LEU A 276 -8.07 -16.49 9.48
C LEU A 276 -8.86 -15.62 8.48
N LEU A 277 -9.07 -16.07 7.24
CA LEU A 277 -9.87 -15.35 6.26
C LEU A 277 -11.32 -15.24 6.74
N GLU A 278 -11.90 -16.34 7.21
CA GLU A 278 -13.23 -16.35 7.82
C GLU A 278 -13.32 -15.46 9.07
N ALA A 279 -12.28 -15.43 9.88
CA ALA A 279 -12.21 -14.53 11.03
C ALA A 279 -12.14 -13.05 10.59
N SER A 280 -11.37 -12.75 9.54
CA SER A 280 -11.23 -11.40 8.99
C SER A 280 -12.57 -10.83 8.50
N GLN A 281 -13.41 -11.69 7.92
CA GLN A 281 -14.75 -11.36 7.44
C GLN A 281 -15.72 -11.00 8.57
N LYS A 282 -15.45 -11.46 9.79
CA LYS A 282 -16.26 -11.23 10.99
C LYS A 282 -15.77 -10.05 11.84
N LEU A 283 -14.66 -9.41 11.46
CA LEU A 283 -14.15 -8.23 12.17
C LEU A 283 -15.06 -6.99 12.01
N GLY A 284 -15.89 -6.98 10.97
CA GLY A 284 -16.79 -5.87 10.66
C GLY A 284 -16.10 -4.63 10.08
N LEU A 285 -14.76 -4.61 9.95
CA LEU A 285 -14.00 -3.47 9.41
C LEU A 285 -14.22 -3.26 7.90
N GLY A 286 -14.48 -4.34 7.16
CA GLY A 286 -14.71 -4.33 5.71
C GLY A 286 -13.61 -3.69 4.88
N ALA A 287 -13.96 -3.37 3.63
CA ALA A 287 -13.17 -2.56 2.73
C ALA A 287 -13.26 -1.09 3.18
N GLN A 288 -12.48 -0.75 4.19
CA GLN A 288 -12.28 0.60 4.78
C GLN A 288 -13.42 1.14 5.63
N PHE A 289 -14.67 0.95 5.23
CA PHE A 289 -15.84 1.62 5.83
C PHE A 289 -16.91 0.64 6.30
N GLY A 290 -16.49 -0.45 6.94
CA GLY A 290 -17.39 -1.43 7.54
C GLY A 290 -17.91 -2.46 6.54
N GLY A 291 -17.92 -3.73 6.94
CA GLY A 291 -18.34 -4.83 6.10
C GLY A 291 -17.51 -6.10 6.25
N LYS A 292 -17.56 -6.94 5.22
CA LYS A 292 -16.96 -8.27 5.15
C LYS A 292 -15.52 -8.25 4.62
N TYR A 293 -15.24 -7.34 3.68
CA TYR A 293 -14.01 -7.43 2.86
C TYR A 293 -12.80 -6.71 3.46
N PHE A 294 -12.39 -7.12 4.67
CA PHE A 294 -11.15 -6.63 5.27
C PHE A 294 -9.89 -7.20 4.58
N ALA A 295 -9.97 -8.46 4.15
CA ALA A 295 -8.91 -9.15 3.42
C ALA A 295 -9.46 -9.70 2.10
N HIS A 296 -8.65 -9.63 1.04
CA HIS A 296 -8.85 -10.41 -0.17
C HIS A 296 -8.52 -11.88 0.10
N ASP A 297 -7.35 -12.12 0.69
CA ASP A 297 -6.88 -13.45 1.07
C ASP A 297 -5.79 -13.35 2.14
N ILE A 298 -5.39 -14.52 2.65
CA ILE A 298 -4.35 -14.67 3.67
C ILE A 298 -3.30 -15.68 3.20
N ARG A 299 -2.04 -15.42 3.53
CA ARG A 299 -0.92 -16.37 3.42
C ARG A 299 -0.33 -16.62 4.79
N VAL A 300 -0.15 -17.89 5.16
CA VAL A 300 0.48 -18.28 6.43
C VAL A 300 1.66 -19.17 6.12
N VAL A 301 2.88 -18.67 6.33
CA VAL A 301 4.11 -19.44 6.10
C VAL A 301 4.71 -19.86 7.44
N ARG A 302 4.92 -21.16 7.61
CA ARG A 302 5.59 -21.74 8.78
C ARG A 302 7.06 -22.03 8.44
N LEU A 303 7.97 -21.51 9.26
CA LEU A 303 9.42 -21.67 9.09
C LEU A 303 10.05 -22.50 10.23
N PRO A 304 11.22 -23.12 10.03
CA PRO A 304 12.02 -23.62 11.16
C PRO A 304 12.39 -22.47 12.11
N ARG A 305 12.75 -22.81 13.35
CA ARG A 305 13.12 -21.83 14.39
C ARG A 305 14.17 -22.41 15.34
N HIS A 306 15.00 -21.55 15.91
CA HIS A 306 15.85 -21.93 17.03
C HIS A 306 14.98 -22.34 18.24
N GLY A 307 15.45 -23.29 19.06
CA GLY A 307 14.68 -23.84 20.18
C GLY A 307 14.14 -22.77 21.14
N ALA A 308 14.94 -21.74 21.41
CA ALA A 308 14.65 -20.62 22.31
C ALA A 308 13.90 -19.44 21.66
N SER A 309 13.55 -19.51 20.37
CA SER A 309 13.03 -18.37 19.62
C SER A 309 11.73 -18.73 18.89
N CYS A 310 10.82 -17.76 18.75
CA CYS A 310 9.66 -17.86 17.87
C CYS A 310 9.29 -16.47 17.34
N PRO A 311 10.08 -15.90 16.40
CA PRO A 311 9.70 -14.67 15.75
C PRO A 311 8.40 -14.88 14.97
N VAL A 312 7.47 -13.94 15.08
CA VAL A 312 6.21 -13.91 14.32
C VAL A 312 6.17 -12.60 13.56
N GLY A 313 5.97 -12.69 12.25
CA GLY A 313 5.84 -11.52 11.39
C GLY A 313 4.43 -11.40 10.84
N MET A 314 3.94 -10.18 10.69
CA MET A 314 2.68 -9.84 10.02
C MET A 314 2.93 -8.72 9.02
N GLY A 315 2.31 -8.79 7.85
CA GLY A 315 2.40 -7.74 6.83
C GLY A 315 1.23 -7.81 5.87
N VAL A 316 1.09 -6.77 5.03
CA VAL A 316 0.01 -6.71 4.04
C VAL A 316 0.52 -6.22 2.68
N SER A 317 -0.10 -6.68 1.60
CA SER A 317 -0.22 -5.89 0.38
C SER A 317 -1.54 -5.10 0.43
N CYS A 318 -1.48 -3.85 0.02
CA CYS A 318 -2.61 -2.92 0.00
C CYS A 318 -3.34 -2.96 -1.35
N SER A 319 -4.40 -2.17 -1.53
CA SER A 319 -5.10 -2.03 -2.82
C SER A 319 -4.19 -1.64 -3.99
N ALA A 320 -3.07 -0.95 -3.73
CA ALA A 320 -1.99 -0.81 -4.71
C ALA A 320 -1.08 -2.06 -4.67
N ASP A 321 -1.59 -3.21 -5.11
CA ASP A 321 -0.88 -4.51 -5.11
C ASP A 321 0.15 -4.59 -6.24
N ARG A 322 1.24 -3.84 -6.09
CA ARG A 322 2.21 -3.59 -7.17
C ARG A 322 3.46 -4.41 -6.99
N ASN A 323 3.47 -5.58 -7.60
CA ASN A 323 4.65 -6.42 -7.73
C ASN A 323 4.60 -7.20 -9.05
N ILE A 324 5.76 -7.41 -9.65
CA ILE A 324 5.88 -8.00 -10.98
C ILE A 324 7.14 -8.88 -11.03
N LYS A 325 6.98 -10.11 -11.51
CA LYS A 325 8.12 -10.99 -11.80
C LYS A 325 8.74 -10.61 -13.14
N ALA A 326 10.04 -10.82 -13.25
CA ALA A 326 10.75 -10.70 -14.52
C ALA A 326 11.88 -11.72 -14.57
N LYS A 327 12.37 -12.03 -15.77
CA LYS A 327 13.55 -12.87 -15.94
C LYS A 327 14.32 -12.53 -17.20
N ILE A 328 15.61 -12.82 -17.19
CA ILE A 328 16.49 -12.77 -18.36
C ILE A 328 17.04 -14.18 -18.56
N ASN A 329 16.90 -14.69 -19.78
CA ASN A 329 17.42 -15.98 -20.19
C ASN A 329 17.99 -15.90 -21.62
N ARG A 330 18.33 -17.04 -22.23
CA ARG A 330 18.95 -17.06 -23.57
C ARG A 330 18.02 -16.54 -24.68
N GLU A 331 16.71 -16.57 -24.47
CA GLU A 331 15.72 -16.06 -25.42
C GLU A 331 15.47 -14.56 -25.31
N GLY A 332 15.80 -13.94 -24.16
CA GLY A 332 15.67 -12.50 -23.98
C GLY A 332 15.25 -12.07 -22.58
N ILE A 333 14.62 -10.90 -22.53
CA ILE A 333 14.11 -10.21 -21.34
C ILE A 333 12.59 -10.42 -21.28
N TRP A 334 12.11 -10.95 -20.17
CA TRP A 334 10.71 -11.34 -19.98
C TRP A 334 10.12 -10.64 -18.77
N ILE A 335 8.90 -10.15 -18.91
CA ILE A 335 8.15 -9.44 -17.86
C ILE A 335 6.82 -10.17 -17.63
N GLU A 336 6.42 -10.33 -16.37
CA GLU A 336 5.11 -10.89 -16.01
C GLU A 336 3.99 -10.04 -16.65
N LYS A 337 3.03 -10.71 -17.26
CA LYS A 337 1.89 -10.03 -17.90
C LYS A 337 0.86 -9.63 -16.84
N LEU A 338 0.67 -8.32 -16.67
CA LEU A 338 -0.40 -7.75 -15.84
C LEU A 338 -1.69 -7.52 -16.65
N GLU A 339 -2.75 -7.08 -15.99
CA GLU A 339 -4.04 -6.78 -16.64
C GLU A 339 -4.02 -5.37 -17.26
N ASP A 340 -4.16 -5.30 -18.58
CA ASP A 340 -4.20 -4.07 -19.38
C ASP A 340 -5.63 -3.57 -19.66
N ASN A 341 -6.66 -4.39 -19.42
CA ASN A 341 -8.06 -4.02 -19.62
C ASN A 341 -8.94 -4.33 -18.39
N PRO A 342 -8.65 -3.75 -17.21
CA PRO A 342 -9.37 -4.08 -15.98
C PRO A 342 -10.85 -3.62 -15.98
N GLY A 343 -11.24 -2.69 -16.86
CA GLY A 343 -12.65 -2.26 -17.03
C GLY A 343 -13.59 -3.39 -17.46
N ARG A 344 -13.06 -4.51 -18.00
CA ARG A 344 -13.83 -5.72 -18.28
C ARG A 344 -14.43 -6.38 -17.03
N TYR A 345 -13.87 -6.11 -15.86
CA TYR A 345 -14.35 -6.65 -14.58
C TYR A 345 -15.46 -5.81 -13.95
N ILE A 346 -15.75 -4.62 -14.49
CA ILE A 346 -16.87 -3.78 -14.04
C ILE A 346 -18.15 -4.22 -14.78
N PRO A 347 -19.18 -4.73 -14.07
CA PRO A 347 -20.46 -5.07 -14.68
C PRO A 347 -21.07 -3.87 -15.43
N GLU A 348 -21.67 -4.11 -16.60
CA GLU A 348 -22.21 -3.05 -17.46
C GLU A 348 -23.15 -2.09 -16.72
N ALA A 349 -24.01 -2.63 -15.86
CA ALA A 349 -24.96 -1.85 -15.05
C ALA A 349 -24.28 -0.87 -14.07
N LEU A 350 -23.03 -1.12 -13.68
CA LEU A 350 -22.29 -0.31 -12.70
C LEU A 350 -21.34 0.70 -13.36
N ARG A 351 -21.10 0.59 -14.68
CA ARG A 351 -20.20 1.50 -15.42
C ARG A 351 -20.71 2.94 -15.39
N GLN A 352 -22.03 3.12 -15.49
CA GLN A 352 -22.69 4.43 -15.48
C GLN A 352 -23.38 4.76 -14.14
N GLN A 353 -23.16 3.95 -13.10
CA GLN A 353 -23.80 4.18 -11.81
C GLN A 353 -23.23 5.46 -11.16
N GLY A 354 -24.11 6.41 -10.86
CA GLY A 354 -23.79 7.60 -10.09
C GLY A 354 -23.48 7.29 -8.62
N GLU A 355 -23.19 8.32 -7.83
CA GLU A 355 -22.76 8.13 -6.44
C GLU A 355 -23.86 7.57 -5.52
N GLY A 356 -25.14 7.63 -5.89
CA GLY A 356 -26.27 7.26 -5.02
C GLY A 356 -26.66 8.39 -4.06
N GLU A 357 -27.37 8.09 -2.97
CA GLU A 357 -27.72 9.12 -1.96
C GLU A 357 -26.47 9.60 -1.21
N VAL A 358 -26.13 10.87 -1.35
CA VAL A 358 -24.98 11.53 -0.70
C VAL A 358 -25.40 12.89 -0.17
N VAL A 359 -24.81 13.32 0.94
CA VAL A 359 -24.98 14.69 1.44
C VAL A 359 -23.95 15.58 0.75
N SER A 360 -24.43 16.56 -0.03
CA SER A 360 -23.53 17.55 -0.63
C SER A 360 -23.13 18.60 0.40
N VAL A 361 -21.82 18.89 0.48
CA VAL A 361 -21.24 19.90 1.38
C VAL A 361 -20.49 20.93 0.54
N ASP A 362 -20.91 22.20 0.63
CA ASP A 362 -20.24 23.33 0.02
C ASP A 362 -19.14 23.86 0.97
N LEU A 363 -17.89 23.61 0.60
CA LEU A 363 -16.68 23.97 1.33
C LEU A 363 -16.28 25.44 1.17
N ASN A 364 -16.96 26.19 0.29
CA ASN A 364 -16.71 27.61 0.10
C ASN A 364 -17.56 28.49 1.05
N ARG A 365 -18.27 27.88 1.98
CA ARG A 365 -18.97 28.55 3.09
C ARG A 365 -17.99 28.83 4.25
N PRO A 366 -18.30 29.79 5.14
CA PRO A 366 -17.53 29.98 6.37
C PRO A 366 -17.42 28.67 7.16
N MET A 367 -16.25 28.38 7.74
CA MET A 367 -15.98 27.14 8.49
C MET A 367 -17.05 26.83 9.55
N SER A 368 -17.56 27.85 10.25
CA SER A 368 -18.64 27.68 11.24
C SER A 368 -19.94 27.12 10.65
N GLU A 369 -20.27 27.47 9.40
CA GLU A 369 -21.45 26.93 8.71
C GLU A 369 -21.22 25.50 8.23
N ILE A 370 -20.01 25.20 7.74
CA ILE A 370 -19.62 23.83 7.37
C ILE A 370 -19.73 22.91 8.58
N LEU A 371 -19.17 23.31 9.73
CA LEU A 371 -19.26 22.56 10.99
C LEU A 371 -20.71 22.36 11.44
N ALA A 372 -21.55 23.40 11.35
CA ALA A 372 -22.96 23.30 11.69
C ALA A 372 -23.71 22.30 10.79
N GLN A 373 -23.42 22.28 9.49
CA GLN A 373 -23.98 21.30 8.56
C GLN A 373 -23.52 19.89 8.91
N LEU A 374 -22.22 19.67 9.13
CA LEU A 374 -21.67 18.36 9.48
C LEU A 374 -22.24 17.83 10.80
N SER A 375 -22.47 18.71 11.78
CA SER A 375 -23.03 18.34 13.09
C SER A 375 -24.46 17.80 13.02
N ALA A 376 -25.19 18.07 11.93
CA ALA A 376 -26.53 17.53 11.71
C ALA A 376 -26.55 16.03 11.38
N TYR A 377 -25.39 15.42 11.11
CA TYR A 377 -25.29 14.03 10.63
C TYR A 377 -24.45 13.15 11.57
N PRO A 378 -24.79 11.86 11.70
CA PRO A 378 -24.00 10.91 12.48
C PRO A 378 -22.73 10.47 11.73
N VAL A 379 -21.81 9.84 12.45
CA VAL A 379 -20.73 9.03 11.85
C VAL A 379 -21.28 7.96 10.89
N ALA A 380 -20.45 7.49 9.96
CA ALA A 380 -20.80 6.68 8.78
C ALA A 380 -21.55 7.41 7.66
N THR A 381 -22.01 8.66 7.86
CA THR A 381 -22.68 9.44 6.80
C THR A 381 -21.74 9.69 5.62
N ARG A 382 -22.21 9.39 4.41
CA ARG A 382 -21.48 9.63 3.17
C ARG A 382 -21.72 11.04 2.62
N LEU A 383 -20.62 11.70 2.27
CA LEU A 383 -20.55 13.08 1.83
C LEU A 383 -20.02 13.18 0.40
N SER A 384 -20.42 14.24 -0.29
CA SER A 384 -19.86 14.68 -1.56
C SER A 384 -19.41 16.14 -1.39
N LEU A 385 -18.10 16.37 -1.34
CA LEU A 385 -17.52 17.67 -0.98
C LEU A 385 -17.24 18.50 -2.24
N ASN A 386 -17.56 19.80 -2.19
CA ASN A 386 -17.39 20.72 -3.31
C ASN A 386 -16.75 22.03 -2.82
N GLY A 387 -15.65 22.47 -3.42
CA GLY A 387 -14.97 23.73 -3.10
C GLY A 387 -13.50 23.57 -2.70
N THR A 388 -12.98 24.56 -1.98
CA THR A 388 -11.56 24.64 -1.63
C THR A 388 -11.17 23.68 -0.50
N ILE A 389 -10.02 23.01 -0.67
CA ILE A 389 -9.37 22.21 0.37
C ILE A 389 -7.87 22.56 0.42
N ILE A 390 -7.30 22.64 1.63
CA ILE A 390 -5.85 22.76 1.83
C ILE A 390 -5.23 21.39 2.01
N VAL A 391 -4.18 21.08 1.27
CA VAL A 391 -3.44 19.83 1.37
C VAL A 391 -2.19 20.06 2.21
N ALA A 392 -2.02 19.29 3.28
CA ALA A 392 -0.82 19.32 4.12
C ALA A 392 -0.61 17.97 4.79
N ARG A 393 0.63 17.54 4.96
CA ARG A 393 0.96 16.25 5.61
C ARG A 393 2.20 16.37 6.50
N ASP A 394 2.84 15.24 6.79
CA ASP A 394 3.89 15.03 7.80
C ASP A 394 4.83 16.23 8.02
N ILE A 395 5.63 16.65 7.03
CA ILE A 395 6.60 17.76 7.21
C ILE A 395 5.89 19.11 7.30
N ALA A 396 4.84 19.35 6.51
CA ALA A 396 4.05 20.58 6.60
C ALA A 396 3.39 20.75 7.98
N HIS A 397 2.92 19.68 8.62
CA HIS A 397 2.38 19.73 9.98
C HIS A 397 3.47 20.05 11.01
N ALA A 398 4.68 19.49 10.85
CA ALA A 398 5.81 19.84 11.69
C ALA A 398 6.16 21.34 11.55
N LYS A 399 6.12 21.90 10.33
CA LYS A 399 6.29 23.34 10.07
C LYS A 399 5.20 24.18 10.71
N LEU A 400 3.92 23.79 10.60
CA LEU A 400 2.82 24.49 11.25
C LEU A 400 2.96 24.48 12.78
N LYS A 401 3.44 23.37 13.37
CA LYS A 401 3.77 23.31 14.80
C LYS A 401 4.91 24.26 15.15
N GLU A 402 6.00 24.26 14.38
CA GLU A 402 7.15 25.15 14.58
C GLU A 402 6.73 26.62 14.62
N ARG A 403 5.81 27.04 13.73
CA ARG A 403 5.23 28.40 13.73
C ARG A 403 4.49 28.72 15.02
N ILE A 404 3.68 27.79 15.53
CA ILE A 404 2.99 27.97 16.82
C ILE A 404 4.01 28.09 17.95
N ASP A 405 5.01 27.19 18.00
CA ASP A 405 6.06 27.21 19.02
C ASP A 405 6.85 28.54 19.01
N ASN A 406 7.03 29.15 17.83
CA ASN A 406 7.67 30.45 17.65
C ASN A 406 6.74 31.67 17.91
N GLY A 407 5.46 31.44 18.23
CA GLY A 407 4.49 32.51 18.48
C GLY A 407 3.93 33.19 17.22
N GLU A 408 4.15 32.63 16.04
CA GLU A 408 3.67 33.16 14.75
C GLU A 408 2.21 32.79 14.48
N GLY A 409 1.68 31.82 15.23
CA GLY A 409 0.32 31.30 15.07
C GLY A 409 0.12 30.50 13.78
N LEU A 410 -1.14 30.17 13.48
CA LEU A 410 -1.50 29.43 12.28
C LEU A 410 -1.82 30.36 11.09
N PRO A 411 -1.38 30.00 9.87
CA PRO A 411 -1.79 30.67 8.65
C PRO A 411 -3.32 30.64 8.47
N GLN A 412 -3.87 31.71 7.89
CA GLN A 412 -5.32 31.86 7.76
C GLN A 412 -5.98 30.75 6.91
N TYR A 413 -5.31 30.28 5.85
CA TYR A 413 -5.84 29.22 4.99
C TYR A 413 -6.02 27.87 5.73
N ILE A 414 -5.28 27.61 6.82
CA ILE A 414 -5.47 26.41 7.67
C ILE A 414 -6.71 26.51 8.55
N LYS A 415 -7.20 27.74 8.80
CA LYS A 415 -8.39 28.03 9.60
C LYS A 415 -9.65 28.06 8.75
N ASP A 416 -9.54 28.59 7.54
CA ASP A 416 -10.68 28.84 6.66
C ASP A 416 -11.15 27.60 5.89
N HIS A 417 -10.29 26.60 5.69
CA HIS A 417 -10.56 25.45 4.83
C HIS A 417 -10.29 24.10 5.51
N PRO A 418 -10.95 23.01 5.07
CA PRO A 418 -10.58 21.66 5.49
C PRO A 418 -9.13 21.32 5.13
N VAL A 419 -8.50 20.50 5.97
CA VAL A 419 -7.11 20.05 5.77
C VAL A 419 -7.10 18.59 5.29
N TYR A 420 -6.72 18.38 4.05
CA TYR A 420 -6.55 17.08 3.41
C TYR A 420 -5.13 16.56 3.55
N TYR A 421 -4.96 15.42 4.20
CA TYR A 421 -3.66 14.80 4.33
C TYR A 421 -3.36 14.00 3.08
N ALA A 422 -2.60 14.59 2.16
CA ALA A 422 -2.20 13.94 0.92
C ALA A 422 -0.88 14.54 0.39
N GLY A 423 -0.33 13.90 -0.65
CA GLY A 423 0.84 14.40 -1.37
C GLY A 423 0.75 13.94 -2.83
N PRO A 424 0.64 14.85 -3.81
CA PRO A 424 0.37 14.53 -5.21
C PRO A 424 1.51 13.78 -5.87
N ALA A 425 1.20 12.94 -6.85
CA ALA A 425 2.16 12.54 -7.89
C ALA A 425 2.38 13.70 -8.89
N LYS A 426 3.36 13.57 -9.79
CA LYS A 426 3.58 14.59 -10.85
C LYS A 426 2.32 14.78 -11.69
N THR A 427 2.01 16.01 -12.02
CA THR A 427 0.85 16.36 -12.87
C THR A 427 1.20 16.13 -14.34
N PRO A 428 0.46 15.25 -15.06
CA PRO A 428 0.61 15.08 -16.49
C PRO A 428 0.28 16.37 -17.26
N GLU A 429 0.89 16.56 -18.43
CA GLU A 429 0.53 17.67 -19.31
C GLU A 429 -0.95 17.61 -19.70
N GLY A 430 -1.66 18.75 -19.57
CA GLY A 430 -3.09 18.86 -19.87
C GLY A 430 -4.03 18.33 -18.78
N TYR A 431 -3.51 17.88 -17.63
CA TYR A 431 -4.31 17.44 -16.48
C TYR A 431 -4.33 18.50 -15.38
N ALA A 432 -5.42 18.56 -14.60
CA ALA A 432 -5.53 19.45 -13.44
C ALA A 432 -4.63 19.03 -12.27
N SER A 433 -4.40 17.72 -12.12
CA SER A 433 -3.60 17.14 -11.04
C SER A 433 -3.04 15.79 -11.49
N GLY A 434 -1.89 15.40 -10.94
CA GLY A 434 -1.47 13.99 -10.88
C GLY A 434 -2.35 13.20 -9.92
N SER A 435 -2.14 11.87 -9.86
CA SER A 435 -2.84 11.01 -8.89
C SER A 435 -2.70 11.58 -7.47
N LEU A 436 -3.83 11.77 -6.77
CA LEU A 436 -3.87 12.44 -5.46
C LEU A 436 -4.92 11.83 -4.52
N GLY A 437 -4.58 10.65 -3.97
CA GLY A 437 -5.34 10.00 -2.90
C GLY A 437 -4.87 10.40 -1.49
N PRO A 438 -5.64 10.01 -0.44
CA PRO A 438 -5.33 10.35 0.95
C PRO A 438 -4.10 9.60 1.48
N THR A 439 -3.43 10.19 2.46
CA THR A 439 -2.41 9.54 3.30
C THR A 439 -2.98 9.14 4.67
N THR A 440 -2.21 8.36 5.44
CA THR A 440 -2.68 7.78 6.71
C THR A 440 -2.89 8.87 7.76
N ALA A 441 -4.13 9.02 8.24
CA ALA A 441 -4.51 10.06 9.18
C ALA A 441 -3.77 9.95 10.53
N GLY A 442 -3.59 8.71 11.01
CA GLY A 442 -2.96 8.40 12.30
C GLY A 442 -1.60 9.05 12.55
N ARG A 443 -0.84 9.38 11.48
CA ARG A 443 0.48 10.00 11.63
C ARG A 443 0.42 11.47 12.05
N MET A 444 -0.72 12.13 11.82
CA MET A 444 -0.95 13.53 12.18
C MET A 444 -1.73 13.68 13.50
N ASP A 445 -2.06 12.58 14.19
CA ASP A 445 -2.90 12.62 15.40
C ASP A 445 -2.35 13.54 16.49
N SER A 446 -1.02 13.56 16.67
CA SER A 446 -0.35 14.40 17.69
C SER A 446 -0.49 15.91 17.48
N TYR A 447 -0.89 16.35 16.28
CA TYR A 447 -1.06 17.77 15.96
C TYR A 447 -2.49 18.28 16.18
N VAL A 448 -3.49 17.38 16.26
CA VAL A 448 -4.91 17.77 16.13
C VAL A 448 -5.37 18.72 17.24
N ASP A 449 -5.23 18.35 18.51
CA ASP A 449 -5.67 19.21 19.63
C ASP A 449 -4.97 20.57 19.62
N LEU A 450 -3.67 20.59 19.28
CA LEU A 450 -2.88 21.81 19.19
C LEU A 450 -3.39 22.73 18.07
N LEU A 451 -3.62 22.19 16.87
CA LEU A 451 -4.09 22.97 15.74
C LEU A 451 -5.50 23.50 15.98
N GLN A 452 -6.41 22.67 16.51
CA GLN A 452 -7.79 23.06 16.81
C GLN A 452 -7.87 24.10 17.93
N ALA A 453 -7.03 23.98 18.97
CA ALA A 453 -6.92 25.02 20.00
C ALA A 453 -6.46 26.39 19.45
N ASN A 454 -5.82 26.40 18.27
CA ASN A 454 -5.42 27.61 17.54
C ASN A 454 -6.37 27.96 16.37
N GLY A 455 -7.56 27.34 16.32
CA GLY A 455 -8.62 27.61 15.36
C GLY A 455 -8.40 27.02 13.95
N GLY A 456 -7.44 26.11 13.79
CA GLY A 456 -7.14 25.46 12.50
C GLY A 456 -7.44 23.96 12.53
N SER A 457 -7.46 23.31 11.35
CA SER A 457 -7.69 21.86 11.25
C SER A 457 -9.01 21.39 11.89
N MET A 458 -10.05 22.24 11.78
CA MET A 458 -11.38 21.94 12.32
C MET A 458 -12.08 20.82 11.55
N VAL A 459 -11.86 20.75 10.23
CA VAL A 459 -12.29 19.63 9.39
C VAL A 459 -11.05 19.00 8.77
N MET A 460 -10.84 17.72 9.06
CA MET A 460 -9.69 16.96 8.56
C MET A 460 -10.17 15.91 7.56
N LEU A 461 -9.45 15.72 6.46
CA LEU A 461 -9.77 14.73 5.43
C LEU A 461 -8.55 13.83 5.20
N ALA A 462 -8.70 12.51 5.30
CA ALA A 462 -7.59 11.57 5.10
C ALA A 462 -8.11 10.13 4.95
N LYS A 463 -7.30 9.10 5.24
CA LYS A 463 -7.77 7.71 5.34
C LYS A 463 -7.26 7.00 6.59
N GLY A 464 -7.98 5.94 6.95
CA GLY A 464 -7.66 5.06 8.07
C GLY A 464 -8.31 5.47 9.39
N ASN A 465 -8.37 4.53 10.34
CA ASN A 465 -8.76 4.79 11.71
C ASN A 465 -7.71 5.66 12.45
N ARG A 466 -8.16 6.38 13.48
CA ARG A 466 -7.33 7.31 14.28
C ARG A 466 -7.34 6.91 15.76
N SER A 467 -6.45 7.52 16.52
CA SER A 467 -6.38 7.30 17.97
C SER A 467 -7.43 8.12 18.73
N GLN A 468 -7.74 7.68 19.96
CA GLN A 468 -8.76 8.30 20.82
C GLN A 468 -8.54 9.81 21.05
N GLN A 469 -7.28 10.27 21.09
CA GLN A 469 -6.97 11.70 21.26
C GLN A 469 -7.61 12.60 20.20
N VAL A 470 -7.83 12.08 18.99
CA VAL A 470 -8.48 12.84 17.91
C VAL A 470 -9.97 12.95 18.16
N THR A 471 -10.60 11.87 18.61
CA THR A 471 -12.01 11.87 19.04
C THR A 471 -12.24 12.85 20.18
N ASP A 472 -11.34 12.84 21.17
CA ASP A 472 -11.41 13.75 22.31
C ASP A 472 -11.20 15.22 21.88
N ALA A 473 -10.27 15.48 20.96
CA ALA A 473 -10.02 16.82 20.42
C ALA A 473 -11.21 17.34 19.61
N CYS A 474 -11.77 16.52 18.71
CA CYS A 474 -12.96 16.87 17.94
C CYS A 474 -14.15 17.18 18.85
N HIS A 475 -14.37 16.39 19.90
CA HIS A 475 -15.42 16.65 20.90
C HIS A 475 -15.17 17.95 21.68
N LYS A 476 -13.91 18.21 22.06
CA LYS A 476 -13.52 19.40 22.82
C LYS A 476 -13.67 20.71 22.03
N HIS A 477 -13.31 20.70 20.74
CA HIS A 477 -13.22 21.91 19.92
C HIS A 477 -14.35 22.04 18.89
N GLY A 478 -15.18 21.02 18.71
CA GLY A 478 -16.23 20.99 17.69
C GLY A 478 -15.70 20.66 16.28
N GLY A 479 -14.70 19.78 16.20
CA GLY A 479 -14.06 19.38 14.94
C GLY A 479 -14.62 18.08 14.33
N PHE A 480 -14.21 17.77 13.10
CA PHE A 480 -14.61 16.57 12.37
C PHE A 480 -13.42 15.90 11.68
N TYR A 481 -13.47 14.57 11.61
CA TYR A 481 -12.61 13.80 10.72
C TYR A 481 -13.47 13.11 9.65
N LEU A 482 -13.14 13.41 8.41
CA LEU A 482 -13.71 12.84 7.21
C LEU A 482 -12.75 11.81 6.61
N GLY A 483 -13.25 10.60 6.35
CA GLY A 483 -12.53 9.54 5.66
C GLY A 483 -12.79 9.57 4.16
N SER A 484 -11.77 9.81 3.37
CA SER A 484 -11.77 9.52 1.93
C SER A 484 -11.37 8.07 1.68
N ILE A 485 -11.79 7.51 0.54
CA ILE A 485 -11.37 6.18 0.12
C ILE A 485 -9.86 6.20 -0.15
N GLY A 486 -9.11 5.38 0.56
CA GLY A 486 -7.69 5.18 0.33
C GLY A 486 -7.43 4.25 -0.85
N GLY A 487 -6.66 4.68 -1.84
CA GLY A 487 -6.27 3.87 -2.99
C GLY A 487 -6.67 4.43 -4.35
N PRO A 488 -7.92 4.87 -4.62
CA PRO A 488 -8.37 5.26 -5.96
C PRO A 488 -7.91 6.67 -6.36
N ALA A 489 -6.59 6.90 -6.36
CA ALA A 489 -5.99 8.22 -6.54
C ALA A 489 -6.13 8.79 -7.96
N ALA A 490 -6.12 7.93 -8.99
CA ALA A 490 -6.28 8.34 -10.37
C ALA A 490 -7.73 8.76 -10.67
N VAL A 491 -8.72 8.06 -10.10
CA VAL A 491 -10.14 8.48 -10.16
C VAL A 491 -10.32 9.86 -9.54
N LEU A 492 -9.81 10.07 -8.32
CA LEU A 492 -9.93 11.35 -7.64
C LEU A 492 -9.29 12.49 -8.44
N ALA A 493 -8.10 12.25 -9.00
CA ALA A 493 -7.40 13.23 -9.84
C ALA A 493 -8.16 13.58 -11.12
N GLN A 494 -8.76 12.59 -11.78
CA GLN A 494 -9.45 12.81 -13.06
C GLN A 494 -10.87 13.38 -12.88
N GLN A 495 -11.59 12.95 -11.85
CA GLN A 495 -13.01 13.23 -11.72
C GLN A 495 -13.28 14.37 -10.73
N SER A 496 -12.58 14.38 -9.60
CA SER A 496 -12.90 15.28 -8.48
C SER A 496 -12.02 16.52 -8.41
N ILE A 497 -10.72 16.43 -8.72
CA ILE A 497 -9.79 17.55 -8.54
C ILE A 497 -9.76 18.43 -9.81
N LYS A 498 -10.03 19.73 -9.64
CA LYS A 498 -10.14 20.71 -10.73
C LYS A 498 -8.95 21.64 -10.85
N SER A 499 -8.20 21.84 -9.76
CA SER A 499 -6.95 22.60 -9.76
C SER A 499 -6.04 22.15 -8.62
N LEU A 500 -4.73 22.41 -8.77
CA LEU A 500 -3.70 22.17 -7.77
C LEU A 500 -2.69 23.33 -7.79
N GLU A 501 -2.59 24.07 -6.70
CA GLU A 501 -1.69 25.22 -6.53
C GLU A 501 -0.79 25.01 -5.31
N CYS A 502 0.52 25.23 -5.45
CA CYS A 502 1.44 25.22 -4.30
C CYS A 502 1.34 26.56 -3.55
N VAL A 503 0.97 26.51 -2.27
CA VAL A 503 0.75 27.70 -1.43
C VAL A 503 1.99 28.07 -0.62
N GLU A 504 2.62 27.10 0.03
CA GLU A 504 3.79 27.33 0.90
C GLU A 504 4.71 26.11 0.93
N TYR A 505 6.00 26.34 1.20
CA TYR A 505 7.06 25.33 1.32
C TYR A 505 7.30 24.48 0.05
N ALA A 506 7.40 25.14 -1.11
CA ALA A 506 7.64 24.47 -2.39
C ALA A 506 8.90 23.57 -2.38
N GLU A 507 9.89 23.89 -1.56
CA GLU A 507 11.12 23.11 -1.36
C GLU A 507 10.86 21.70 -0.80
N LEU A 508 9.68 21.44 -0.20
CA LEU A 508 9.29 20.13 0.32
C LEU A 508 8.75 19.19 -0.76
N GLY A 509 8.66 19.65 -2.02
CA GLY A 509 8.14 18.87 -3.14
C GLY A 509 6.71 18.38 -2.87
N MET A 510 6.48 17.08 -2.92
CA MET A 510 5.14 16.49 -2.70
C MET A 510 4.57 16.71 -1.28
N GLU A 511 5.39 17.13 -0.32
CA GLU A 511 4.97 17.48 1.05
C GLU A 511 4.74 18.97 1.28
N ALA A 512 4.82 19.81 0.24
CA ALA A 512 4.45 21.21 0.31
C ALA A 512 2.98 21.38 0.75
N ILE A 513 2.60 22.61 1.13
CA ILE A 513 1.21 22.95 1.35
C ILE A 513 0.60 23.30 -0.01
N TRP A 514 -0.49 22.61 -0.37
CA TRP A 514 -1.21 22.85 -1.61
C TRP A 514 -2.62 23.38 -1.33
N LYS A 515 -3.21 24.04 -2.32
CA LYS A 515 -4.62 24.37 -2.39
C LYS A 515 -5.20 23.64 -3.59
N ILE A 516 -6.32 22.95 -3.38
CA ILE A 516 -7.05 22.27 -4.45
C ILE A 516 -8.50 22.76 -4.47
N GLU A 517 -9.06 22.85 -5.67
CA GLU A 517 -10.50 22.94 -5.87
C GLU A 517 -11.03 21.55 -6.21
N VAL A 518 -12.08 21.11 -5.52
CA VAL A 518 -12.70 19.82 -5.76
C VAL A 518 -14.18 19.93 -6.08
N GLU A 519 -14.68 18.99 -6.87
CA GLU A 519 -16.10 18.76 -7.10
C GLU A 519 -16.42 17.29 -6.87
N ASN A 520 -17.56 17.01 -6.25
CA ASN A 520 -18.03 15.67 -5.94
C ASN A 520 -16.93 14.79 -5.31
N PHE A 521 -16.20 15.32 -4.33
CA PHE A 521 -15.14 14.55 -3.68
C PHE A 521 -15.75 13.63 -2.61
N PRO A 522 -15.58 12.30 -2.70
CA PRO A 522 -16.25 11.37 -1.81
C PRO A 522 -15.56 11.31 -0.43
N ALA A 523 -16.36 11.38 0.63
CA ALA A 523 -15.90 11.21 2.00
C ALA A 523 -16.97 10.59 2.92
N PHE A 524 -16.57 10.18 4.11
CA PHE A 524 -17.45 9.67 5.16
C PHE A 524 -17.16 10.41 6.47
N ILE A 525 -18.17 10.74 7.27
CA ILE A 525 -17.94 11.22 8.65
C ILE A 525 -17.44 10.04 9.48
N LEU A 526 -16.19 10.10 9.95
CA LEU A 526 -15.58 9.04 10.76
C LEU A 526 -15.46 9.40 12.23
N VAL A 527 -15.21 10.67 12.53
CA VAL A 527 -15.29 11.23 13.88
C VAL A 527 -16.12 12.50 13.82
N ASP A 528 -17.07 12.63 14.75
CA ASP A 528 -17.90 13.82 14.88
C ASP A 528 -17.48 14.72 16.05
N ASP A 529 -18.17 15.85 16.16
CA ASP A 529 -18.03 16.86 17.22
C ASP A 529 -18.65 16.44 18.56
N LYS A 530 -19.12 15.20 18.70
CA LYS A 530 -19.87 14.68 19.87
C LYS A 530 -19.15 13.52 20.56
N GLY A 531 -17.94 13.19 20.11
CA GLY A 531 -17.13 12.11 20.65
C GLY A 531 -17.47 10.73 20.08
N ASN A 532 -18.18 10.66 18.96
CA ASN A 532 -18.44 9.39 18.27
C ASN A 532 -17.31 9.08 17.27
N ASP A 533 -16.91 7.81 17.21
CA ASP A 533 -15.95 7.27 16.24
C ASP A 533 -16.54 6.03 15.57
N PHE A 534 -16.62 6.06 14.24
CA PHE A 534 -17.09 4.97 13.40
C PHE A 534 -16.43 3.62 13.72
N PHE A 535 -15.10 3.60 13.87
CA PHE A 535 -14.35 2.35 14.07
C PHE A 535 -14.48 1.82 15.50
N GLN A 536 -14.68 2.69 16.50
CA GLN A 536 -14.98 2.28 17.87
C GLN A 536 -16.36 1.60 17.95
N GLN A 537 -17.34 2.09 17.19
CA GLN A 537 -18.66 1.45 17.13
C GLN A 537 -18.56 0.02 16.56
N ILE A 538 -17.74 -0.20 15.53
CA ILE A 538 -17.47 -1.55 14.99
C ILE A 538 -16.76 -2.43 16.02
N HIS A 539 -15.73 -1.91 16.70
CA HIS A 539 -14.98 -2.68 17.69
C HIS A 539 -15.87 -3.17 18.84
N ASN A 540 -16.75 -2.30 19.36
CA ASN A 540 -17.70 -2.64 20.43
C ASN A 540 -18.70 -3.72 20.01
N GLN A 541 -19.16 -3.70 18.74
CA GLN A 541 -20.03 -4.73 18.19
C GLN A 541 -19.29 -6.07 18.04
N CYS A 542 -18.04 -6.05 17.54
CA CYS A 542 -17.22 -7.25 17.36
C CYS A 542 -16.82 -7.90 18.70
N ALA A 543 -16.53 -7.12 19.75
CA ALA A 543 -16.20 -7.63 21.08
C ALA A 543 -17.35 -8.43 21.73
N ALA A 544 -18.60 -8.21 21.30
CA ALA A 544 -19.74 -9.02 21.70
C ALA A 544 -19.85 -10.34 20.91
N CYS A 545 -19.18 -10.46 19.76
CA CYS A 545 -19.20 -11.66 18.89
C CYS A 545 -18.12 -12.70 19.25
N VAL A 546 -17.06 -12.30 19.98
CA VAL A 546 -15.91 -13.16 20.35
C VAL A 546 -16.06 -13.75 21.78
N LYS A 547 -17.18 -13.47 22.47
CA LYS A 547 -17.48 -14.05 23.80
C LYS A 547 -18.17 -15.40 23.72
#